data_AF-A0A849DXG0-F1
#
_entry.id   AF-A0A849DXG0-F1
#
_cell.length_a   1.000
_cell.length_b   1.000
_cell.length_c   1.000
_cell.angle_alpha   90.00
_cell.angle_beta   90.00
_cell.angle_gamma   90.00
#
_symmetry.space_group_name_H-M   'P 1'
#
loop_
_entity.id
_entity.type
_entity.pdbx_description
1 polymer ?
#
loop_
_entity_poly.entity_id
_entity_poly.type
_entity_poly.pdbx_seq_one_letter_code
_entity_poly.pdbx_strand_id
1 'polypeptide(L)'
;MSTPGTIRKTHVLVLLSGLFLAHPVYTETCLWKARSPKGMLYVLGSIHVLKPENYPLPSIIEAAYTESSNIVFEVDMQNMMSPQTQQLIMTKALLQVDVTLESLLSQEVYKSIEEELSALGLP
;
A
#
# COMPACT_ATOMS: atom_id res chain seq x y z
N MET A 1 -62.03 -6.44 -16.58
CA MET A 1 -60.87 -6.37 -17.48
C MET A 1 -59.70 -5.80 -16.70
N SER A 2 -58.63 -6.58 -16.64
CA SER A 2 -57.45 -6.47 -15.77
C SER A 2 -56.61 -5.22 -16.08
N THR A 3 -56.25 -4.46 -15.04
CA THR A 3 -55.19 -3.44 -15.05
C THR A 3 -54.36 -3.53 -13.75
N PRO A 4 -53.09 -3.12 -13.77
CA PRO A 4 -51.98 -3.97 -13.33
C PRO A 4 -51.58 -3.79 -11.86
N GLY A 5 -50.95 -4.84 -11.32
CA GLY A 5 -50.46 -4.93 -9.95
C GLY A 5 -49.62 -3.72 -9.56
N THR A 6 -50.14 -2.96 -8.61
CA THR A 6 -49.44 -1.86 -7.97
C THR A 6 -48.28 -2.45 -7.16
N ILE A 7 -47.07 -2.41 -7.71
CA ILE A 7 -45.86 -2.67 -6.95
C ILE A 7 -45.82 -1.61 -5.85
N ARG A 8 -46.02 -2.07 -4.61
CA ARG A 8 -46.10 -1.24 -3.41
C ARG A 8 -44.77 -0.50 -3.25
N LYS A 9 -44.79 0.83 -3.49
CA LYS A 9 -43.66 1.78 -3.48
C LYS A 9 -42.71 1.62 -2.27
N THR A 10 -43.21 1.04 -1.18
CA THR A 10 -42.48 0.76 0.06
C THR A 10 -41.32 -0.24 -0.10
N HIS A 11 -41.42 -1.22 -1.01
CA HIS A 11 -40.32 -2.20 -1.22
C HIS A 11 -39.19 -1.65 -2.11
N VAL A 12 -39.51 -0.72 -3.02
CA VAL A 12 -38.52 -0.06 -3.89
C VAL A 12 -37.63 0.88 -3.06
N LEU A 13 -38.17 1.55 -2.04
CA LEU A 13 -37.44 2.50 -1.20
C LEU A 13 -36.35 1.84 -0.32
N VAL A 14 -36.61 0.63 0.20
CA VAL A 14 -35.66 -0.11 1.06
C VAL A 14 -34.48 -0.69 0.25
N LEU A 15 -34.73 -1.10 -0.99
CA LEU A 15 -33.67 -1.56 -1.90
C LEU A 15 -32.76 -0.41 -2.38
N LEU A 16 -33.32 0.79 -2.59
CA LEU A 16 -32.53 1.99 -2.95
C LEU A 16 -31.66 2.52 -1.80
N SER A 17 -32.07 2.37 -0.53
CA SER A 17 -31.24 2.77 0.61
C SER A 17 -30.06 1.82 0.88
N GLY A 18 -30.17 0.54 0.50
CA GLY A 18 -29.09 -0.44 0.69
C GLY A 18 -27.89 -0.23 -0.23
N LEU A 19 -28.11 0.35 -1.43
CA LEU A 19 -27.05 0.57 -2.42
C LEU A 19 -26.13 1.76 -2.09
N PHE A 20 -26.59 2.71 -1.26
CA PHE A 20 -25.81 3.88 -0.83
C PHE A 20 -24.86 3.62 0.34
N LEU A 21 -24.88 2.43 0.95
CA LEU A 21 -24.01 2.09 2.09
C LEU A 21 -22.70 1.42 1.67
N ALA A 22 -22.56 0.99 0.42
CA ALA A 22 -21.32 0.43 -0.10
C ALA A 22 -20.37 1.57 -0.53
N HIS A 23 -19.85 2.33 0.43
CA HIS A 23 -18.73 3.22 0.15
C HIS A 23 -17.48 2.35 -0.03
N PRO A 24 -16.71 2.54 -1.12
CA PRO A 24 -15.40 1.92 -1.20
C PRO A 24 -14.57 2.42 -0.01
N VAL A 25 -14.19 1.50 0.87
CA VAL A 25 -13.23 1.77 1.93
C VAL A 25 -11.86 1.72 1.26
N TYR A 26 -11.35 2.89 0.89
CA TYR A 26 -9.96 3.02 0.50
C TYR A 26 -9.11 3.06 1.77
N THR A 27 -8.13 2.17 1.87
CA THR A 27 -7.08 2.28 2.88
C THR A 27 -5.94 3.09 2.29
N GLU A 28 -5.50 4.13 2.99
CA GLU A 28 -4.29 4.89 2.63
C GLU A 28 -3.00 4.13 3.01
N THR A 29 -3.13 2.91 3.53
CA THR A 29 -2.01 2.12 4.01
C THR A 29 -2.05 0.69 3.46
N CYS A 30 -0.87 0.09 3.32
CA CYS A 30 -0.70 -1.33 3.01
C CYS A 30 -0.79 -2.23 4.27
N LEU A 31 -1.53 -1.79 5.30
CA LEU A 31 -1.69 -2.52 6.55
C LEU A 31 -2.90 -3.46 6.46
N TRP A 32 -2.65 -4.74 6.67
CA TRP A 32 -3.66 -5.78 6.72
C TRP A 32 -3.82 -6.30 8.15
N LYS A 33 -5.04 -6.66 8.51
CA LYS A 33 -5.39 -7.20 9.82
C LYS A 33 -6.16 -8.52 9.66
N ALA A 34 -5.61 -9.59 10.18
CA ALA A 34 -6.28 -10.89 10.29
C ALA A 34 -6.61 -11.19 11.75
N ARG A 35 -7.81 -11.71 12.01
CA ARG A 35 -8.29 -12.08 13.35
C ARG A 35 -8.77 -13.52 13.37
N SER A 36 -8.48 -14.22 14.47
CA SER A 36 -9.01 -15.54 14.78
C SER A 36 -9.30 -15.65 16.28
N PRO A 37 -10.01 -16.69 16.75
CA PRO A 37 -10.16 -16.95 18.18
C PRO A 37 -8.82 -17.13 18.92
N LYS A 38 -7.74 -17.46 18.20
CA LYS A 38 -6.40 -17.66 18.76
C LYS A 38 -5.58 -16.37 18.84
N GLY A 39 -6.03 -15.28 18.23
CA GLY A 39 -5.31 -14.01 18.25
C GLY A 39 -5.45 -13.19 16.97
N MET A 40 -4.57 -12.21 16.86
CA MET A 40 -4.57 -11.19 15.82
C MET A 40 -3.19 -11.14 15.15
N LEU A 41 -3.19 -10.94 13.83
CA LEU A 41 -1.99 -10.73 13.04
C LEU A 41 -2.14 -9.44 12.24
N TYR A 42 -1.13 -8.59 12.30
CA TYR A 42 -0.96 -7.45 11.41
C TYR A 42 0.12 -7.75 10.38
N VAL A 43 -0.14 -7.43 9.12
CA VAL A 43 0.85 -7.52 8.03
C VAL A 43 0.96 -6.15 7.39
N LEU A 44 2.13 -5.54 7.51
CA LEU A 44 2.42 -4.22 6.95
C LEU A 44 3.43 -4.39 5.80
N GLY A 45 2.97 -4.22 4.56
CA GLY A 45 3.88 -4.17 3.41
C GLY A 45 4.62 -2.83 3.38
N SER A 46 5.94 -2.85 3.18
CA SER A 46 6.75 -1.62 3.14
C SER A 46 8.00 -1.76 2.26
N ILE A 47 8.45 -0.63 1.71
CA ILE A 47 9.78 -0.44 1.15
C ILE A 47 10.40 0.72 1.94
N HIS A 48 11.41 0.43 2.75
CA HIS A 48 11.89 1.39 3.74
C HIS A 48 12.99 2.30 3.19
N VAL A 49 12.58 3.49 2.73
CA VAL A 49 13.44 4.69 2.65
C VAL A 49 12.65 5.87 3.21
N LEU A 50 12.27 5.79 4.49
CA LEU A 50 11.59 6.89 5.17
C LEU A 50 12.61 7.86 5.75
N LYS A 51 12.35 9.16 5.59
CA LYS A 51 13.09 10.24 6.26
C LYS A 51 12.51 10.48 7.65
N PRO A 52 13.25 11.11 8.59
CA PRO A 52 12.74 11.43 9.91
C PRO A 52 11.44 12.25 9.89
N GLU A 53 11.26 13.12 8.88
CA GLU A 53 10.07 13.96 8.74
C GLU A 53 8.82 13.18 8.32
N ASN A 54 8.95 11.91 7.92
CA ASN A 54 7.82 11.04 7.63
C ASN A 54 7.14 10.49 8.91
N TYR A 55 7.68 10.80 10.09
CA TYR A 55 7.06 10.48 11.37
C TYR A 55 6.18 11.65 11.90
N PRO A 56 5.11 11.36 12.65
CA PRO A 56 4.63 10.02 13.02
C PRO A 56 4.01 9.27 11.83
N LEU A 57 4.03 7.95 11.87
CA LEU A 57 3.37 7.15 10.84
C LEU A 57 1.84 7.38 10.90
N PRO A 58 1.09 7.04 9.84
CA PRO A 58 -0.37 7.00 9.91
C PRO A 58 -0.84 6.31 11.18
N SER A 59 -1.78 6.94 11.90
CA SER A 59 -2.16 6.53 13.26
C SER A 59 -2.60 5.07 13.39
N ILE A 60 -3.14 4.49 12.32
CA ILE A 60 -3.52 3.07 12.28
C ILE A 60 -2.31 2.12 12.33
N ILE A 61 -1.17 2.52 11.76
CA ILE A 61 0.10 1.78 11.82
C ILE A 61 0.70 1.89 13.22
N GLU A 62 0.72 3.10 13.80
CA GLU A 62 1.17 3.31 15.19
C GLU A 62 0.35 2.48 16.20
N ALA A 63 -0.96 2.41 15.99
CA ALA A 63 -1.86 1.56 16.79
C ALA A 63 -1.53 0.07 16.62
N ALA A 64 -1.29 -0.39 15.39
CA ALA A 64 -0.91 -1.78 15.13
C ALA A 64 0.42 -2.16 15.80
N TYR A 65 1.41 -1.27 15.78
CA TYR A 65 2.66 -1.47 16.53
C TYR A 65 2.42 -1.54 18.04
N THR A 66 1.61 -0.63 18.59
CA THR A 66 1.29 -0.59 20.02
C THR A 66 0.52 -1.83 20.49
N GLU A 67 -0.41 -2.33 19.68
CA GLU A 67 -1.19 -3.54 19.97
C GLU A 67 -0.38 -4.84 19.84
N SER A 68 0.75 -4.80 19.12
CA SER A 68 1.54 -5.99 18.81
C SER A 68 2.52 -6.33 19.94
N SER A 69 2.39 -7.53 20.50
CA SER A 69 3.33 -8.02 21.52
C SER A 69 4.70 -8.42 20.94
N ASN A 70 4.76 -8.72 19.64
CA ASN A 70 5.98 -9.08 18.93
C ASN A 70 5.97 -8.45 17.54
N ILE A 71 7.15 -8.07 17.06
CA ILE A 71 7.38 -7.57 15.70
C ILE A 71 8.33 -8.54 15.02
N VAL A 72 7.95 -9.01 13.84
CA VAL A 72 8.74 -9.92 13.02
C VAL A 72 8.90 -9.30 11.65
N PHE A 73 10.13 -9.35 11.12
CA PHE A 73 10.47 -8.85 9.80
C PHE A 73 10.63 -10.02 8.84
N GLU A 74 10.43 -9.77 7.55
CA GLU A 74 10.62 -10.78 6.49
C GLU A 74 12.09 -11.24 6.36
N VAL A 75 13.01 -10.39 6.80
CA VAL A 75 14.46 -10.60 6.72
C VAL A 75 15.11 -10.46 8.10
N ASP A 76 16.24 -11.12 8.27
CA ASP A 76 17.09 -10.93 9.44
C ASP A 76 17.75 -9.55 9.39
N MET A 77 17.28 -8.65 10.25
CA MET A 77 17.77 -7.28 10.34
C MET A 77 19.26 -7.20 10.73
N GLN A 78 19.81 -8.16 11.46
CA GLN A 78 21.24 -8.15 11.78
C GLN A 78 22.08 -8.48 10.55
N ASN A 79 21.64 -9.47 9.77
CA ASN A 79 22.31 -9.84 8.52
C ASN A 79 22.19 -8.74 7.44
N MET A 80 21.05 -8.03 7.39
CA MET A 80 20.84 -6.88 6.51
C MET A 80 21.87 -5.77 6.72
N MET A 81 22.37 -5.61 7.94
CA MET A 81 23.38 -4.62 8.29
C MET A 81 24.82 -5.10 8.07
N SER A 82 25.02 -6.34 7.61
CA SER A 82 26.37 -6.84 7.33
C SER A 82 26.97 -6.18 6.08
N PRO A 83 28.28 -5.92 6.04
CA PRO A 83 28.94 -5.36 4.86
C PRO A 83 28.73 -6.20 3.59
N GLN A 84 28.69 -7.52 3.72
CA GLN A 84 28.48 -8.43 2.61
C GLN A 84 27.08 -8.29 2.00
N THR A 85 26.05 -8.21 2.85
CA THR A 85 24.66 -8.00 2.40
C THR A 85 24.49 -6.61 1.81
N GLN A 86 25.08 -5.57 2.42
CA GLN A 86 25.05 -4.22 1.87
C GLN A 86 25.74 -4.13 0.49
N GLN A 87 26.90 -4.77 0.33
CA GLN A 87 27.60 -4.82 -0.95
C GLN A 87 26.77 -5.56 -2.01
N LEU A 88 26.13 -6.67 -1.63
CA LEU A 88 25.25 -7.43 -2.52
C LEU A 88 24.04 -6.58 -2.95
N ILE A 89 23.37 -5.91 -2.01
CA ILE A 89 22.26 -5.00 -2.29
C ILE A 89 22.72 -3.93 -3.26
N MET A 90 23.87 -3.29 -3.02
CA MET A 90 24.35 -2.22 -3.92
C MET A 90 24.65 -2.71 -5.34
N THR A 91 25.22 -3.92 -5.45
CA THR A 91 25.50 -4.54 -6.74
C THR A 91 24.22 -4.93 -7.50
N LYS A 92 23.10 -5.14 -6.79
CA LYS A 92 21.81 -5.53 -7.38
C LYS A 92 20.83 -4.37 -7.56
N ALA A 93 20.99 -3.30 -6.78
CA ALA A 93 20.12 -2.12 -6.80
C ALA A 93 20.51 -1.11 -7.89
N LEU A 94 21.74 -1.19 -8.40
CA LEU A 94 22.22 -0.34 -9.49
C LEU A 94 22.07 -1.06 -10.84
N LEU A 95 21.79 -0.28 -11.88
CA LEU A 95 21.85 -0.77 -13.26
C LEU A 95 23.28 -1.17 -13.62
N GLN A 96 23.41 -2.08 -14.60
CA GLN A 96 24.72 -2.44 -15.14
C GLN A 96 25.39 -1.21 -15.75
N VAL A 97 26.73 -1.20 -15.74
CA VAL A 97 27.53 -0.19 -16.44
C VAL A 97 27.06 -0.19 -17.90
N ASP A 98 26.64 0.97 -18.39
CA ASP A 98 26.07 1.23 -19.74
C ASP A 98 24.57 0.97 -19.95
N VAL A 99 23.81 0.61 -18.91
CA VAL A 99 22.35 0.54 -18.99
C VAL A 99 21.73 1.76 -18.29
N THR A 100 20.96 2.55 -19.04
CA THR A 100 20.21 3.67 -18.49
C THR A 100 18.74 3.31 -18.29
N LEU A 101 18.06 4.02 -17.39
CA LEU A 101 16.62 3.84 -17.19
C LEU A 101 15.84 4.14 -18.48
N GLU A 102 16.25 5.17 -19.23
CA GLU A 102 15.68 5.54 -20.53
C GLU A 102 15.78 4.38 -21.55
N SER A 103 16.91 3.66 -21.56
CA SER A 103 17.11 2.54 -22.49
C SER A 103 16.23 1.32 -22.21
N LEU A 104 15.69 1.20 -20.99
CA LEU A 104 14.87 0.06 -20.54
C LEU A 104 13.38 0.31 -20.60
N LEU A 105 12.96 1.58 -20.59
CA LEU A 105 11.56 1.97 -20.50
C LEU A 105 11.03 2.44 -21.86
N SER A 106 9.72 2.40 -22.04
CA SER A 106 9.11 3.11 -23.16
C SER A 106 9.25 4.62 -22.93
N GLN A 107 9.28 5.38 -24.03
CA GLN A 107 9.41 6.84 -23.97
C GLN A 107 8.29 7.50 -23.15
N GLU A 108 7.08 6.95 -23.20
CA GLU A 108 5.93 7.43 -22.40
C GLU A 108 6.16 7.25 -20.89
N VAL A 109 6.65 6.07 -20.49
CA VAL A 109 6.90 5.77 -19.07
C VAL A 109 8.07 6.58 -18.55
N TYR A 110 9.15 6.69 -19.32
CA TYR A 110 10.31 7.50 -18.94
C TYR A 110 9.93 8.96 -18.72
N LYS A 111 9.15 9.55 -19.63
CA LYS A 111 8.65 10.91 -19.50
C LYS A 111 7.77 11.10 -18.26
N SER A 112 6.90 10.14 -17.95
CA SER A 112 6.05 10.19 -16.76
C SER A 112 6.87 10.20 -15.47
N ILE A 113 7.99 9.46 -15.44
CA ILE A 113 8.91 9.44 -14.31
C ILE A 113 9.65 10.78 -14.19
N GLU A 114 10.16 11.34 -15.29
CA GLU A 114 10.83 12.65 -15.26
C GLU A 114 9.91 13.75 -14.71
N GLU A 115 8.64 13.77 -15.12
CA GLU A 115 7.66 14.75 -14.65
C GLU A 115 7.44 14.64 -13.12
N GLU A 116 7.30 13.42 -12.60
CA GLU A 116 7.12 13.18 -11.17
C GLU A 116 8.37 13.50 -10.35
N LEU A 117 9.56 13.07 -10.82
CA LEU A 117 10.82 13.38 -10.15
C LEU A 117 11.07 14.89 -10.10
N SER A 118 10.78 15.59 -11.19
CA SER A 118 10.88 17.06 -11.25
C SER A 118 9.94 17.74 -10.25
N ALA A 119 8.70 17.26 -10.12
CA ALA A 119 7.74 17.76 -9.14
C ALA A 119 8.22 17.56 -7.68
N LEU A 120 9.02 16.52 -7.44
CA LEU A 120 9.66 16.21 -6.15
C LEU A 120 11.01 16.92 -5.95
N GLY A 121 11.47 17.72 -6.93
CA GLY A 121 12.77 18.39 -6.88
C GLY A 121 13.97 17.45 -7.04
N LEU A 122 13.75 16.29 -7.63
CA LEU A 122 14.76 15.30 -7.95
C LEU A 122 15.11 15.35 -9.45
N PRO A 123 16.38 15.10 -9.82
CA PRO A 123 16.80 15.00 -11.22
C PRO A 123 16.24 13.76 -11.90
#